data_AF-A0A0F9PZE8-F1
#
_entry.id   AF-A0A0F9PZE8-F1
#
_cell.length_a   1.000
_cell.length_b   1.000
_cell.length_c   1.000
_cell.angle_alpha   90.00
_cell.angle_beta   90.00
_cell.angle_gamma   90.00
#
_symmetry.space_group_name_H-M   'P 1'
#
loop_
_entity.id
_entity.type
_entity.pdbx_description
1 polymer ?
#
loop_
_entity_poly.entity_id
_entity_poly.type
_entity_poly.pdbx_seq_one_letter_code
_entity_poly.pdbx_strand_id
1 'polypeptide(L)'
;MEGNVESTNEIKNYLLERGADVVGIAPVNRFDDGPEETHPRHYMPDATYVISLGMKIMDGVCDVWGDYTEPHKSISPYLFYGYGLLNLEMSRIGNLAAKRLLEFRGYKSLMFPPTWVTGQYPFFERNNEPYVTFMHDFSHRHAAIAAGLG
;
A
#
# COMPACT_ATOMS: atom_id res chain seq x y z
N MET A 1 16.63 -6.21 21.90
CA MET A 1 16.70 -6.47 20.44
C MET A 1 15.84 -7.65 20.02
N GLU A 2 15.81 -8.75 20.77
CA GLU A 2 14.98 -9.93 20.47
C GLU A 2 13.46 -9.64 20.36
N GLY A 3 12.88 -8.84 21.29
CA GLY A 3 11.45 -8.50 21.24
C GLY A 3 10.99 -7.69 20.02
N ASN A 4 11.88 -6.92 19.37
CA ASN A 4 11.54 -6.19 18.15
C ASN A 4 11.53 -7.10 16.91
N VAL A 5 12.40 -8.11 16.89
CA VAL A 5 12.48 -9.10 15.80
C VAL A 5 11.29 -10.05 15.86
N GLU A 6 10.91 -10.49 17.05
CA GLU A 6 9.72 -11.32 17.27
C GLU A 6 8.43 -10.61 16.83
N SER A 7 8.27 -9.33 17.22
CA SER A 7 7.14 -8.49 16.79
C SER A 7 7.11 -8.27 15.27
N THR A 8 8.27 -8.10 14.64
CA THR A 8 8.40 -7.93 13.18
C THR A 8 7.95 -9.18 12.42
N ASN A 9 8.42 -10.36 12.87
CA ASN A 9 8.07 -11.62 12.23
C ASN A 9 6.59 -11.97 12.44
N GLU A 10 6.03 -11.67 13.60
CA GLU A 10 4.60 -11.86 13.86
C GLU A 10 3.73 -11.05 12.88
N ILE A 11 4.04 -9.76 12.66
CA ILE A 11 3.32 -8.91 11.71
C ILE A 11 3.40 -9.47 10.29
N LYS A 12 4.61 -9.85 9.85
CA LYS A 12 4.82 -10.42 8.52
C LYS A 12 4.03 -11.72 8.34
N ASN A 13 4.16 -12.66 9.27
CA ASN A 13 3.48 -13.95 9.20
C ASN A 13 1.97 -13.77 9.22
N TYR A 14 1.44 -12.89 10.08
CA TYR A 14 0.01 -12.60 10.15
C TYR A 14 -0.58 -12.14 8.82
N LEU A 15 0.15 -11.27 8.11
CA LEU A 15 -0.26 -10.73 6.81
C LEU A 15 -0.11 -11.77 5.68
N LEU A 16 1.00 -12.51 5.66
CA LEU A 16 1.25 -13.58 4.68
C LEU A 16 0.19 -14.69 4.78
N GLU A 17 -0.14 -15.15 6.00
CA GLU A 17 -1.20 -16.14 6.24
C GLU A 17 -2.60 -15.68 5.80
N ARG A 18 -2.80 -14.37 5.62
CA ARG A 18 -4.07 -13.76 5.23
C ARG A 18 -4.13 -13.38 3.75
N GLY A 19 -3.11 -13.74 2.98
CA GLY A 19 -3.11 -13.61 1.53
C GLY A 19 -2.24 -12.49 0.98
N ALA A 20 -1.44 -11.79 1.79
CA ALA A 20 -0.33 -11.02 1.22
C ALA A 20 0.69 -11.97 0.59
N ASP A 21 1.23 -11.62 -0.57
CA ASP A 21 2.31 -12.39 -1.21
C ASP A 21 3.70 -11.92 -0.74
N VAL A 22 3.81 -10.63 -0.41
CA VAL A 22 5.03 -10.01 0.10
C VAL A 22 4.71 -9.01 1.20
N VAL A 23 5.58 -8.94 2.21
CA VAL A 23 5.48 -7.99 3.33
C VAL A 23 6.86 -7.51 3.73
N GLY A 24 7.03 -6.19 3.80
CA GLY A 24 8.24 -5.53 4.23
C GLY A 24 7.95 -4.47 5.28
N ILE A 25 8.96 -4.15 6.10
CA ILE A 25 8.86 -3.12 7.13
C ILE A 25 10.08 -2.21 7.01
N ALA A 26 9.83 -0.91 6.96
CA ALA A 26 10.84 0.12 6.77
C ALA A 26 10.84 1.10 7.95
N PRO A 27 12.00 1.50 8.50
CA PRO A 27 12.04 2.66 9.39
C PRO A 27 11.72 3.94 8.59
N VAL A 28 11.05 4.89 9.24
CA VAL A 28 10.56 6.12 8.57
C VAL A 28 11.68 7.01 8.02
N ASN A 29 12.91 6.90 8.52
CA ASN A 29 14.04 7.66 7.99
C ASN A 29 14.39 7.32 6.53
N ARG A 30 13.92 6.17 6.02
CA ARG A 30 14.06 5.84 4.58
C ARG A 30 13.17 6.70 3.67
N PHE A 31 12.33 7.57 4.25
CA PHE A 31 11.45 8.48 3.52
C PHE A 31 11.94 9.93 3.58
N ASP A 32 13.05 10.22 4.29
CA ASP A 32 13.54 11.60 4.53
C ASP A 32 13.89 12.36 3.24
N ASP A 33 14.22 11.65 2.14
CA ASP A 33 14.51 12.25 0.83
C ASP A 33 13.25 12.54 -0.02
N GLY A 34 12.06 12.15 0.47
CA GLY A 34 10.78 12.34 -0.23
C GLY A 34 10.14 13.71 0.04
N PRO A 35 9.08 14.09 -0.70
CA PRO A 35 8.32 15.31 -0.42
C PRO A 35 7.73 15.27 0.99
N GLU A 36 7.86 16.39 1.72
CA GLU A 36 7.43 16.53 3.11
C GLU A 36 5.95 16.17 3.29
N GLU A 37 5.10 16.56 2.34
CA GLU A 37 3.65 16.36 2.38
C GLU A 37 3.24 14.89 2.20
N THR A 38 4.18 14.05 1.74
CA THR A 38 3.97 12.60 1.58
C THR A 38 4.75 11.76 2.59
N HIS A 39 5.53 12.42 3.45
CA HIS A 39 6.33 11.78 4.47
C HIS A 39 5.42 11.15 5.54
N PRO A 40 5.70 9.95 6.07
CA PRO A 40 4.88 9.32 7.13
C PRO A 40 4.61 10.23 8.33
N ARG A 41 5.61 11.03 8.71
CA ARG A 41 5.51 12.00 9.83
C ARG A 41 4.66 13.23 9.53
N HIS A 42 4.27 13.48 8.29
CA HIS A 42 3.32 14.55 7.97
C HIS A 42 1.97 14.32 8.65
N TYR A 43 1.44 13.10 8.57
CA TYR A 43 0.15 12.73 9.15
C TYR A 43 0.26 12.10 10.54
N MET A 44 1.42 11.52 10.88
CA MET A 44 1.67 10.91 12.18
C MET A 44 3.07 11.31 12.69
N PRO A 45 3.21 12.45 13.39
CA PRO A 45 4.51 13.03 13.76
C PRO A 45 5.45 12.06 14.48
N ASP A 46 4.89 11.17 15.31
CA ASP A 46 5.62 10.17 16.09
C ASP A 46 5.83 8.84 15.34
N ALA A 47 5.56 8.77 14.03
CA ALA A 47 5.75 7.56 13.24
C ALA A 47 7.22 7.09 13.28
N THR A 48 7.40 5.78 13.43
CA THR A 48 8.72 5.12 13.53
C THR A 48 8.95 4.10 12.43
N TYR A 49 7.91 3.40 12.01
CA TYR A 49 7.97 2.38 10.96
C TYR A 49 6.79 2.46 10.00
N VAL A 50 7.02 2.00 8.77
CA VAL A 50 6.02 1.77 7.73
C VAL A 50 5.96 0.27 7.43
N ILE A 51 4.76 -0.29 7.42
CA ILE A 51 4.51 -1.66 6.97
C ILE A 51 4.02 -1.58 5.52
N SER A 52 4.71 -2.24 4.60
CA SER A 52 4.35 -2.33 3.19
C SER A 52 3.99 -3.78 2.86
N LEU A 53 2.93 -3.98 2.10
CA LEU A 53 2.48 -5.31 1.67
C LEU A 53 2.06 -5.26 0.20
N GLY A 54 2.17 -6.39 -0.48
CA GLY A 54 1.78 -6.54 -1.88
C GLY A 54 1.08 -7.87 -2.13
N MET A 55 0.21 -7.86 -3.14
CA MET A 55 -0.45 -9.04 -3.67
C MET A 55 -0.19 -9.13 -5.17
N LYS A 56 0.08 -10.34 -5.67
CA LYS A 56 0.30 -10.64 -7.07
C LYS A 56 -1.02 -10.60 -7.82
N ILE A 57 -1.05 -9.83 -8.91
CA ILE A 57 -2.12 -9.94 -9.90
C ILE A 57 -1.95 -11.26 -10.65
N MET A 58 -3.06 -11.99 -10.84
CA MET A 58 -3.06 -13.25 -11.58
C MET A 58 -2.52 -13.06 -12.99
N ASP A 59 -1.57 -13.90 -13.42
CA ASP A 59 -0.94 -13.77 -14.75
C ASP A 59 -1.99 -13.85 -15.88
N GLY A 60 -2.97 -14.76 -15.78
CA GLY A 60 -4.06 -14.86 -16.76
C GLY A 60 -4.99 -13.64 -16.83
N VAL A 61 -5.07 -12.84 -15.75
CA VAL A 61 -5.77 -11.54 -15.78
C VAL A 61 -4.99 -10.54 -16.61
N CYS A 62 -3.65 -10.57 -16.54
CA CYS A 62 -2.78 -9.73 -17.35
C CYS A 62 -2.78 -10.15 -18.82
N ASP A 63 -2.79 -11.46 -19.10
CA ASP A 63 -2.74 -12.00 -20.47
C ASP A 63 -3.90 -11.50 -21.35
N VAL A 64 -5.08 -11.36 -20.77
CA VAL A 64 -6.30 -10.91 -21.47
C VAL A 64 -6.51 -9.40 -21.43
N TRP A 65 -5.69 -8.64 -20.70
CA TRP A 65 -5.84 -7.18 -20.67
C TRP A 65 -5.65 -6.58 -22.08
N GLY A 66 -6.56 -5.70 -22.48
CA GLY A 66 -6.54 -5.03 -23.79
C GLY A 66 -7.88 -4.39 -24.14
N ASP A 67 -7.92 -3.74 -25.30
CA ASP A 67 -9.13 -3.08 -25.82
C ASP A 67 -10.15 -4.11 -26.34
N TYR A 68 -11.44 -3.79 -26.26
CA TYR A 68 -12.52 -4.69 -26.69
C TYR A 68 -12.54 -4.95 -28.22
N THR A 69 -11.81 -4.14 -29.00
CA THR A 69 -11.63 -4.33 -30.43
C THR A 69 -10.57 -5.38 -30.77
N GLU A 70 -9.71 -5.76 -29.82
CA GLU A 70 -8.70 -6.80 -30.00
C GLU A 70 -9.29 -8.21 -29.73
N PRO A 71 -9.02 -9.21 -30.58
CA PRO A 71 -9.47 -10.58 -30.33
C PRO A 71 -9.00 -11.12 -28.98
N HIS A 72 -9.91 -11.74 -28.23
CA HIS A 72 -9.65 -12.39 -26.94
C HIS A 72 -9.19 -11.45 -25.81
N LYS A 73 -9.34 -10.13 -25.97
CA LYS A 73 -9.03 -9.15 -24.93
C LYS A 73 -10.26 -8.75 -24.13
N SER A 74 -10.05 -8.47 -22.85
CA SER A 74 -11.07 -7.99 -21.91
C SER A 74 -10.43 -7.22 -20.77
N ILE A 75 -11.01 -6.07 -20.46
CA ILE A 75 -10.67 -5.29 -19.26
C ILE A 75 -11.31 -5.86 -17.98
N SER A 76 -12.35 -6.70 -18.11
CA SER A 76 -13.20 -7.09 -16.98
C SER A 76 -12.44 -7.85 -15.87
N PRO A 77 -11.62 -8.87 -16.17
CA PRO A 77 -10.89 -9.61 -15.14
C PRO A 77 -9.92 -8.72 -14.36
N TYR A 78 -9.24 -7.80 -15.04
CA TYR A 78 -8.33 -6.86 -14.37
C TYR A 78 -9.08 -5.86 -13.51
N LEU A 79 -10.11 -5.20 -14.04
CA LEU A 79 -10.84 -4.20 -13.28
C LEU A 79 -11.49 -4.79 -12.02
N PHE A 80 -12.00 -6.01 -12.08
CA PHE A 80 -12.61 -6.66 -10.93
C PHE A 80 -11.57 -7.34 -10.02
N TYR A 81 -10.77 -8.29 -10.53
CA TYR A 81 -9.86 -9.10 -9.72
C TYR A 81 -8.47 -8.51 -9.54
N GLY A 82 -7.93 -7.80 -10.54
CA GLY A 82 -6.58 -7.21 -10.47
C GLY A 82 -6.53 -5.83 -9.81
N TYR A 83 -7.60 -5.05 -9.94
CA TYR A 83 -7.70 -3.68 -9.42
C TYR A 83 -8.70 -3.58 -8.27
N GLY A 84 -9.98 -3.86 -8.48
CA GLY A 84 -11.02 -3.62 -7.49
C GLY A 84 -10.86 -4.47 -6.23
N LEU A 85 -11.04 -5.78 -6.38
CA LEU A 85 -11.03 -6.73 -5.27
C LEU A 85 -9.65 -6.81 -4.60
N LEU A 86 -8.57 -6.87 -5.38
CA LEU A 86 -7.20 -6.96 -4.85
C LEU A 86 -6.83 -5.76 -3.97
N ASN A 87 -7.21 -4.53 -4.36
CA ASN A 87 -7.01 -3.35 -3.52
C ASN A 87 -7.88 -3.35 -2.24
N LEU A 88 -9.12 -3.85 -2.33
CA LEU A 88 -9.99 -4.00 -1.16
C LEU A 88 -9.46 -5.06 -0.20
N GLU A 89 -8.94 -6.17 -0.71
CA GLU A 89 -8.35 -7.25 0.08
C GLU A 89 -7.06 -6.79 0.79
N MET A 90 -6.16 -6.10 0.08
CA MET A 90 -4.97 -5.48 0.71
C MET A 90 -5.37 -4.52 1.83
N SER A 91 -6.38 -3.67 1.59
CA SER A 91 -6.91 -2.75 2.61
C SER A 91 -7.49 -3.50 3.80
N ARG A 92 -8.24 -4.59 3.55
CA ARG A 92 -8.86 -5.42 4.59
C ARG A 92 -7.81 -6.04 5.50
N ILE A 93 -6.80 -6.70 4.93
CA ILE A 93 -5.78 -7.38 5.74
C ILE A 93 -4.86 -6.39 6.47
N GLY A 94 -4.54 -5.26 5.84
CA GLY A 94 -3.77 -4.18 6.47
C GLY A 94 -4.52 -3.58 7.66
N ASN A 95 -5.82 -3.33 7.52
CA ASN A 95 -6.66 -2.82 8.59
C ASN A 95 -6.74 -3.81 9.78
N LEU A 96 -6.88 -5.11 9.48
CA LEU A 96 -6.91 -6.15 10.51
C LEU A 96 -5.58 -6.23 11.26
N ALA A 97 -4.45 -6.22 10.56
CA ALA A 97 -3.12 -6.25 11.17
C ALA A 97 -2.89 -5.02 12.05
N ALA A 98 -3.18 -3.82 11.54
CA ALA A 98 -3.08 -2.58 12.30
C ALA A 98 -3.92 -2.63 13.60
N LYS A 99 -5.19 -3.03 13.50
CA LYS A 99 -6.06 -3.10 14.67
C LYS A 99 -5.61 -4.15 15.70
N ARG A 100 -5.26 -5.35 15.23
CA ARG A 100 -5.02 -6.53 16.09
C ARG A 100 -3.62 -6.57 16.68
N LEU A 101 -2.62 -6.16 15.90
CA LEU A 101 -1.21 -6.28 16.29
C LEU A 101 -0.63 -4.95 16.78
N LEU A 102 -1.26 -3.81 16.45
CA LEU A 102 -0.78 -2.48 16.87
C LEU A 102 -1.76 -1.82 17.86
N GLU A 103 -2.96 -1.43 17.43
CA GLU A 103 -3.91 -0.62 18.23
C GLU A 103 -4.30 -1.30 19.54
N PHE A 104 -4.72 -2.58 19.51
CA PHE A 104 -5.08 -3.32 20.72
C PHE A 104 -3.89 -3.60 21.65
N ARG A 105 -2.66 -3.34 21.20
CA ARG A 105 -1.44 -3.46 22.01
C ARG A 105 -0.89 -2.10 22.45
N GLY A 106 -1.65 -1.02 22.21
CA GLY A 106 -1.30 0.34 22.65
C GLY A 106 -0.43 1.13 21.67
N TYR A 107 -0.19 0.62 20.45
CA TYR A 107 0.51 1.35 19.39
C TYR A 107 -0.49 2.10 18.51
N LYS A 108 -0.15 3.32 18.10
CA LYS A 108 -0.93 4.06 17.09
C LYS A 108 -0.53 3.66 15.68
N SER A 109 -1.51 3.61 14.79
CA SER A 109 -1.36 3.25 13.39
C SER A 109 -2.32 4.05 12.50
N LEU A 110 -1.91 4.24 11.26
CA LEU A 110 -2.63 4.94 10.21
C LEU A 110 -2.38 4.14 8.93
N MET A 111 -3.38 4.07 8.06
CA MET A 111 -3.26 3.41 6.77
C MET A 111 -3.78 4.30 5.66
N PHE A 112 -3.08 4.29 4.53
CA PHE A 112 -3.55 4.86 3.28
C PHE A 112 -4.03 3.74 2.37
N PRO A 113 -5.19 3.90 1.71
CA PRO A 113 -5.66 2.88 0.79
C PRO A 113 -4.70 2.76 -0.42
N PRO A 114 -4.56 1.56 -1.02
CA PRO A 114 -3.61 1.30 -2.11
C PRO A 114 -3.98 2.02 -3.42
N THR A 115 -5.25 2.40 -3.56
CA THR A 115 -5.78 3.22 -4.66
C THR A 115 -6.93 4.08 -4.13
N TRP A 116 -7.64 4.79 -5.00
CA TRP A 116 -8.82 5.65 -4.78
C TRP A 116 -8.53 7.16 -4.80
N VAL A 117 -9.48 7.89 -5.38
CA VAL A 117 -9.47 9.36 -5.49
C VAL A 117 -9.43 10.06 -4.13
N THR A 118 -9.89 9.38 -3.07
CA THR A 118 -9.85 9.92 -1.70
C THR A 118 -8.43 10.20 -1.22
N GLY A 119 -7.44 9.42 -1.69
CA GLY A 119 -6.03 9.67 -1.37
C GLY A 119 -5.43 10.90 -2.06
N GLN A 120 -6.17 11.52 -2.97
CA GLN A 120 -5.78 12.75 -3.66
C GLN A 120 -6.34 13.99 -2.99
N TYR A 121 -7.12 13.83 -1.92
CA TYR A 121 -7.88 14.92 -1.31
C TYR A 121 -7.03 16.17 -1.00
N PRO A 122 -5.81 16.07 -0.44
CA PRO A 122 -5.00 17.27 -0.16
C PRO A 122 -4.43 17.95 -1.42
N PHE A 123 -4.42 17.25 -2.55
CA PHE A 123 -3.78 17.70 -3.79
C PHE A 123 -4.77 17.79 -4.95
N PHE A 124 -6.07 17.80 -4.67
CA PHE A 124 -7.11 17.69 -5.69
C PHE A 124 -7.03 18.84 -6.71
N GLU A 125 -6.81 20.07 -6.23
CA GLU A 125 -6.63 21.24 -7.11
C GLU A 125 -5.35 21.14 -7.94
N ARG A 126 -4.23 20.79 -7.30
CA ARG A 126 -2.93 20.63 -7.96
C ARG A 126 -2.95 19.53 -9.03
N ASN A 127 -3.59 18.39 -8.74
CA ASN A 127 -3.69 17.27 -9.67
C ASN A 127 -4.56 17.57 -10.90
N ASN A 128 -5.38 18.63 -10.87
CA ASN A 128 -6.17 19.08 -12.02
C ASN A 128 -5.38 20.05 -12.93
N GLU A 129 -4.18 20.47 -12.54
CA GLU A 129 -3.34 21.33 -13.37
C GLU A 129 -2.63 20.52 -14.47
N PRO A 130 -2.55 21.06 -15.70
CA PRO A 130 -1.80 20.42 -16.79
C PRO A 130 -0.35 20.19 -16.37
N TYR A 131 0.18 19.00 -16.68
CA TYR A 131 1.58 18.60 -16.43
C TYR A 131 1.97 18.42 -14.95
N VAL A 132 1.02 18.46 -14.01
CA VAL A 132 1.31 18.11 -12.62
C VAL A 132 1.48 16.60 -12.46
N THR A 133 2.51 16.21 -11.69
CA THR A 133 2.69 14.84 -11.24
C THR A 133 1.57 14.49 -10.27
N PHE A 134 0.76 13.48 -10.60
CA PHE A 134 -0.30 12.98 -9.71
C PHE A 134 0.26 12.67 -8.31
N MET A 135 -0.18 13.43 -7.32
CA MET A 135 0.21 13.26 -5.92
C MET A 135 -0.93 12.71 -5.09
N HIS A 136 -0.57 11.84 -4.17
CA HIS A 136 -1.44 11.24 -3.16
C HIS A 136 -0.85 11.48 -1.78
N ASP A 137 -1.64 11.29 -0.72
CA ASP A 137 -1.21 11.41 0.68
C ASP A 137 0.09 10.65 0.98
N PHE A 138 0.29 9.50 0.31
CA PHE A 138 1.41 8.62 0.57
C PHE A 138 1.85 7.86 -0.68
N SER A 139 3.17 7.69 -0.83
CA SER A 139 3.73 6.98 -1.97
C SER A 139 3.96 5.50 -1.69
N HIS A 140 2.99 4.66 -2.06
CA HIS A 140 3.10 3.19 -1.91
C HIS A 140 4.30 2.59 -2.64
N ARG A 141 4.70 3.17 -3.79
CA ARG A 141 5.89 2.72 -4.54
C ARG A 141 7.18 2.95 -3.76
N HIS A 142 7.38 4.16 -3.21
CA HIS A 142 8.56 4.42 -2.38
C HIS A 142 8.53 3.62 -1.08
N ALA A 143 7.35 3.34 -0.53
CA ALA A 143 7.20 2.45 0.61
C ALA A 143 7.66 1.01 0.32
N ALA A 144 7.32 0.48 -0.86
CA ALA A 144 7.79 -0.85 -1.29
C ALA A 144 9.32 -0.90 -1.41
N ILE A 145 9.93 0.10 -2.05
CA ILE A 145 11.39 0.24 -2.15
C ILE A 145 12.03 0.37 -0.76
N ALA A 146 11.50 1.24 0.08
CA ALA A 146 11.95 1.44 1.46
C ALA A 146 11.78 0.19 2.33
N ALA A 147 10.86 -0.69 1.98
CA ALA A 147 10.62 -1.95 2.68
C ALA A 147 11.37 -3.14 2.08
N GLY A 148 12.10 -2.93 0.97
CA GLY A 148 12.89 -3.97 0.29
C GLY A 148 12.08 -4.91 -0.58
N LEU A 149 10.94 -4.46 -1.13
CA LEU A 149 10.02 -5.28 -1.91
C LEU A 149 10.20 -5.13 -3.44
N GLY A 150 10.92 -4.11 -3.90
CA GLY A 150 11.16 -3.83 -5.33
C GLY A 150 11.08 -2.36 -5.66
#